data_AF-A0A9R1RL18-F1
#
_entry.id   AF-A0A9R1RL18-F1
#
_cell.length_a   1.000
_cell.length_b   1.000
_cell.length_c   1.000
_cell.angle_alpha   90.00
_cell.angle_beta   90.00
_cell.angle_gamma   90.00
#
_symmetry.space_group_name_H-M   'P 1'
#
loop_
_entity.id
_entity.type
_entity.pdbx_description
1 polymer ?
#
loop_
_entity_poly.entity_id
_entity_poly.type
_entity_poly.pdbx_seq_one_letter_code
_entity_poly.pdbx_strand_id
1 'polypeptide(L)'
;MGNGKVYATIVLIRLIYAGMHIFTKAAFEEGTSTTVFVFYRHAVAAIFLAPFAFFLEIRQGSAPPLTFRLSVKIFIHAFYGMAGTINLYSIGLNYASATSSSAIFNIVPVVAFILAVMFRMETLKLKSVHGMAKASGILLCIGGVVALALYQGPQLKSLNHHPLLHSTGTAVHARPEKNWALGIFLMTASVVIWALWTVQQGPLLLEYPSKLLNTTLQCTFASVQSFVIALVMERDFSRWKLAGGMSLFAVLFTALLWRRSRTTCRSG
;
A
#
# COMPACT_ATOMS: atom_id res chain seq x y z
N MET A 1 20.90 16.11 9.34
CA MET A 1 19.73 15.56 10.08
C MET A 1 20.25 14.57 11.11
N GLY A 2 19.82 14.66 12.37
CA GLY A 2 20.18 13.65 13.38
C GLY A 2 19.45 12.34 13.10
N ASN A 3 20.17 11.21 13.16
CA ASN A 3 19.65 9.88 12.84
C ASN A 3 18.34 9.56 13.59
N GLY A 4 18.17 10.05 14.83
CA GLY A 4 16.95 9.87 15.62
C GLY A 4 15.66 10.43 15.00
N LYS A 5 15.72 11.58 14.30
CA LYS A 5 14.53 12.16 13.63
C LYS A 5 14.08 11.31 12.44
N VAL A 6 15.03 10.68 11.74
CA VAL A 6 14.76 9.79 10.61
C VAL A 6 14.09 8.50 11.11
N TYR A 7 14.63 7.87 12.15
CA TYR A 7 14.02 6.67 12.72
C TYR A 7 12.62 6.92 13.29
N ALA A 8 12.43 8.02 14.03
CA ALA A 8 11.10 8.41 14.53
C ALA A 8 10.09 8.60 13.39
N THR A 9 10.51 9.21 12.28
CA THR A 9 9.66 9.39 11.09
C THR A 9 9.30 8.05 10.46
N ILE A 10 10.26 7.13 10.33
CA ILE A 10 10.02 5.79 9.78
C ILE A 10 9.03 5.00 10.66
N VAL A 11 9.22 5.02 11.99
CA VAL A 11 8.32 4.34 12.93
C VAL A 11 6.91 4.92 12.86
N LEU A 12 6.77 6.25 12.85
CA LEU A 12 5.48 6.91 12.68
C LEU A 12 4.79 6.51 11.38
N ILE A 13 5.53 6.47 10.26
CA ILE A 13 4.99 6.02 8.97
C ILE A 13 4.50 4.56 9.05
N ARG A 14 5.25 3.66 9.70
CA ARG A 14 4.86 2.25 9.86
C ARG A 14 3.60 2.10 10.71
N LEU A 15 3.48 2.86 11.80
CA LEU A 15 2.27 2.88 12.63
C LEU A 15 1.06 3.41 11.85
N ILE A 16 1.25 4.43 11.02
CA ILE A 16 0.20 4.97 10.14
C ILE A 16 -0.26 3.91 9.13
N TYR A 17 0.67 3.23 8.46
CA TYR A 17 0.32 2.15 7.53
C TYR A 17 -0.41 1.00 8.25
N ALA A 18 0.04 0.60 9.44
CA ALA A 18 -0.61 -0.43 10.23
C ALA A 18 -2.06 -0.05 10.58
N GLY A 19 -2.29 1.18 11.07
CA GLY A 19 -3.64 1.69 11.34
C GLY A 19 -4.51 1.72 10.08
N MET A 20 -3.96 2.19 8.95
CA MET A 20 -4.67 2.20 7.66
C MET A 20 -5.12 0.80 7.24
N HIS A 21 -4.29 -0.23 7.42
CA HIS A 21 -4.66 -1.62 7.10
C HIS A 21 -5.79 -2.13 8.01
N ILE A 22 -5.77 -1.79 9.31
CA ILE A 22 -6.83 -2.17 10.25
C ILE A 22 -8.15 -1.51 9.86
N PHE A 23 -8.17 -0.20 9.60
CA PHE A 23 -9.39 0.50 9.22
C PHE A 23 -9.93 0.07 7.85
N THR A 24 -9.04 -0.20 6.89
CA THR A 24 -9.43 -0.74 5.58
C THR A 24 -10.10 -2.10 5.73
N LYS A 25 -9.55 -2.96 6.59
CA LYS A 25 -10.12 -4.28 6.88
C LYS A 25 -11.50 -4.16 7.56
N ALA A 26 -11.64 -3.28 8.55
CA ALA A 26 -12.93 -3.03 9.21
C ALA A 26 -14.00 -2.54 8.21
N ALA A 27 -13.64 -1.65 7.28
CA ALA A 27 -14.55 -1.18 6.23
C ALA A 27 -14.99 -2.29 5.25
N PHE A 28 -14.14 -3.30 5.03
CA PHE A 28 -14.49 -4.47 4.22
C PHE A 28 -15.42 -5.44 4.98
N GLU A 29 -15.25 -5.57 6.30
CA GLU A 29 -16.13 -6.38 7.15
C GLU A 29 -17.55 -5.78 7.23
N GLU A 30 -17.71 -4.46 7.08
CA GLU A 30 -19.01 -3.78 6.92
C GLU A 30 -19.67 -3.97 5.52
N GLY A 31 -19.02 -4.70 4.60
CA GLY A 31 -19.59 -5.04 3.28
C GLY A 31 -19.31 -4.04 2.16
N THR A 32 -18.41 -3.07 2.36
CA THR A 32 -17.99 -2.12 1.30
C THR A 32 -17.23 -2.84 0.19
N SER A 33 -17.59 -2.60 -1.08
CA SER A 33 -16.83 -3.14 -2.22
C SER A 33 -15.38 -2.62 -2.20
N THR A 34 -14.42 -3.55 -2.27
CA THR A 34 -13.00 -3.24 -2.13
C THR A 34 -12.51 -2.30 -3.23
N THR A 35 -12.95 -2.52 -4.47
CA THR A 35 -12.57 -1.71 -5.64
C THR A 35 -13.11 -0.29 -5.55
N VAL A 36 -14.35 -0.14 -5.08
CA VAL A 36 -14.99 1.17 -4.84
C VAL A 36 -14.26 1.93 -3.71
N PHE A 37 -13.92 1.26 -2.62
CA PHE A 37 -13.16 1.86 -1.52
C PHE A 37 -11.79 2.38 -1.97
N VAL A 38 -11.09 1.63 -2.83
CA VAL A 38 -9.79 2.04 -3.40
C VAL A 38 -9.92 3.31 -4.25
N PHE A 39 -10.98 3.41 -5.06
CA PHE A 39 -11.30 4.63 -5.80
C PHE A 39 -11.48 5.82 -4.84
N TYR A 40 -12.35 5.71 -3.83
CA TYR A 40 -12.60 6.81 -2.89
C TYR A 40 -11.35 7.22 -2.12
N ARG A 41 -10.51 6.27 -1.73
CA ARG A 41 -9.22 6.54 -1.07
C ARG A 41 -8.31 7.39 -1.94
N HIS A 42 -8.18 7.09 -3.23
CA HIS A 42 -7.35 7.88 -4.15
C HIS A 42 -7.97 9.24 -4.47
N ALA A 43 -9.29 9.30 -4.65
CA ALA A 43 -10.02 10.54 -4.92
C ALA A 43 -9.86 11.55 -3.79
N VAL A 44 -10.10 11.12 -2.54
CA VAL A 44 -9.99 12.02 -1.37
C VAL A 44 -8.54 12.44 -1.14
N ALA A 45 -7.57 11.53 -1.34
CA ALA A 45 -6.16 11.91 -1.29
C ALA A 45 -5.81 12.96 -2.35
N ALA A 46 -6.29 12.81 -3.59
CA ALA A 46 -6.05 13.79 -4.66
C ALA A 46 -6.69 15.15 -4.34
N ILE A 47 -7.97 15.17 -3.93
CA ILE A 47 -8.70 16.40 -3.56
C ILE A 47 -8.00 17.12 -2.39
N PHE A 48 -7.56 16.36 -1.39
CA PHE A 48 -6.88 16.93 -0.23
C PHE A 48 -5.51 17.49 -0.59
N LEU A 49 -4.73 16.83 -1.45
CA LEU A 49 -3.37 17.25 -1.81
C LEU A 49 -3.32 18.34 -2.89
N ALA A 50 -4.31 18.38 -3.79
CA ALA A 50 -4.41 19.36 -4.86
C ALA A 50 -4.21 20.81 -4.43
N PRO A 51 -4.90 21.35 -3.40
CA PRO A 51 -4.68 22.74 -2.98
C PRO A 51 -3.25 22.96 -2.48
N PHE A 52 -2.66 22.01 -1.77
CA PHE A 52 -1.29 22.15 -1.27
C PHE A 52 -0.26 22.08 -2.41
N ALA A 53 -0.42 21.19 -3.37
CA ALA A 53 0.43 21.14 -4.55
C ALA A 53 0.36 22.45 -5.36
N PHE A 54 -0.86 22.99 -5.50
CA PHE A 54 -1.07 24.27 -6.16
C PHE A 54 -0.39 25.42 -5.41
N PHE A 55 -0.61 25.58 -4.11
CA PHE A 55 -0.05 26.71 -3.36
C PHE A 55 1.46 26.60 -3.10
N LEU A 56 1.98 25.40 -2.90
CA LEU A 56 3.36 25.20 -2.42
C LEU A 56 4.38 24.85 -3.50
N GLU A 57 3.96 24.49 -4.71
CA GLU A 57 4.89 24.14 -5.80
C GLU A 57 4.53 24.89 -7.10
N ILE A 58 3.25 24.91 -7.50
CA ILE A 58 2.83 25.61 -8.72
C ILE A 58 2.89 27.13 -8.53
N ARG A 59 2.21 27.68 -7.51
CA ARG A 59 2.13 29.12 -7.26
C ARG A 59 3.48 29.74 -6.86
N GLN A 60 4.34 28.96 -6.20
CA GLN A 60 5.69 29.38 -5.82
C GLN A 60 6.70 29.29 -6.99
N GLY A 61 6.26 28.85 -8.18
CA GLY A 61 7.12 28.72 -9.36
C GLY A 61 8.17 27.61 -9.25
N SER A 62 8.04 26.71 -8.28
CA SER A 62 9.00 25.62 -8.02
C SER A 62 8.71 24.37 -8.85
N ALA A 63 7.58 24.33 -9.57
CA ALA A 63 7.16 23.19 -10.39
C ALA A 63 7.61 23.32 -11.85
N PRO A 64 8.34 22.32 -12.39
CA PRO A 64 8.64 22.28 -13.82
C PRO A 64 7.35 22.08 -14.64
N PRO A 65 7.31 22.57 -15.89
CA PRO A 65 6.18 22.34 -16.78
C PRO A 65 6.00 20.84 -17.05
N LEU A 66 4.76 20.38 -17.01
CA LEU A 66 4.42 18.99 -17.23
C LEU A 66 4.35 18.69 -18.73
N THR A 67 5.32 17.95 -19.26
CA THR A 67 5.27 17.50 -20.66
C THR A 67 4.30 16.32 -20.83
N PHE A 68 3.76 16.13 -22.04
CA PHE A 68 2.87 15.00 -22.32
C PHE A 68 3.56 13.65 -22.07
N ARG A 69 4.83 13.50 -22.48
CA ARG A 69 5.63 12.28 -22.26
C ARG A 69 5.76 11.96 -20.77
N LEU A 70 6.05 12.97 -19.95
CA LEU A 70 6.14 12.82 -18.51
C LEU A 70 4.79 12.50 -17.88
N SER A 71 3.71 13.11 -18.38
CA SER A 71 2.33 12.83 -17.93
C SER A 71 1.97 11.36 -18.16
N VAL A 72 2.26 10.82 -19.34
CA VAL A 72 2.06 9.39 -19.66
C VAL A 72 2.91 8.50 -18.78
N LYS A 73 4.18 8.86 -18.54
CA LYS A 73 5.06 8.12 -17.63
C LYS A 73 4.51 8.08 -16.20
N ILE A 74 4.04 9.22 -15.67
CA ILE A 74 3.42 9.31 -14.35
C ILE A 74 2.10 8.53 -14.31
N PHE A 75 1.30 8.57 -15.38
CA PHE A 75 0.06 7.79 -15.50
C PHE A 75 0.32 6.29 -15.43
N ILE A 76 1.30 5.78 -16.20
CA ILE A 76 1.70 4.36 -16.15
C ILE A 76 2.25 4.03 -14.76
N HIS A 77 3.09 4.90 -14.20
CA HIS A 77 3.65 4.73 -12.85
C HIS A 77 2.58 4.65 -11.76
N ALA A 78 1.53 5.47 -11.86
CA ALA A 78 0.37 5.45 -10.98
C ALA A 78 -0.46 4.16 -11.14
N PHE A 79 -0.55 3.62 -12.36
CA PHE A 79 -1.30 2.39 -12.62
C PHE A 79 -0.69 1.21 -11.88
N TYR A 80 0.55 0.82 -12.17
CA TYR A 80 1.11 -0.34 -11.51
C TYR A 80 1.41 -0.06 -10.04
N GLY A 81 1.82 1.15 -9.66
CA GLY A 81 2.21 1.48 -8.28
C GLY A 81 1.07 1.67 -7.29
N MET A 82 -0.11 2.07 -7.76
CA MET A 82 -1.25 2.37 -6.91
C MET A 82 -2.49 1.59 -7.36
N ALA A 83 -3.13 1.98 -8.47
CA ALA A 83 -4.42 1.44 -8.85
C ALA A 83 -4.38 -0.10 -9.04
N GLY A 84 -3.50 -0.58 -9.92
CA GLY A 84 -3.31 -2.00 -10.22
C GLY A 84 -2.83 -2.79 -9.01
N THR A 85 -1.79 -2.33 -8.31
CA THR A 85 -1.27 -3.01 -7.12
C THR A 85 -2.32 -3.16 -6.02
N ILE A 86 -3.02 -2.09 -5.65
CA ILE A 86 -3.95 -2.13 -4.52
C ILE A 86 -5.19 -2.97 -4.88
N ASN A 87 -5.67 -2.89 -6.12
CA ASN A 87 -6.78 -3.75 -6.57
C ASN A 87 -6.36 -5.22 -6.65
N LEU A 88 -5.17 -5.54 -7.19
CA LEU A 88 -4.64 -6.90 -7.25
C LEU A 88 -4.45 -7.49 -5.84
N TYR A 89 -3.91 -6.69 -4.92
CA TYR A 89 -3.78 -7.05 -3.51
C TYR A 89 -5.14 -7.35 -2.87
N SER A 90 -6.14 -6.50 -3.13
CA SER A 90 -7.49 -6.65 -2.58
C SER A 90 -8.19 -7.91 -3.10
N ILE A 91 -8.02 -8.24 -4.39
CA ILE A 91 -8.52 -9.49 -4.97
C ILE A 91 -7.83 -10.69 -4.29
N GLY A 92 -6.51 -10.65 -4.14
CA GLY A 92 -5.77 -11.74 -3.47
C GLY A 92 -6.17 -11.94 -2.01
N LEU A 93 -6.51 -10.85 -1.31
CA LEU A 93 -6.97 -10.88 0.08
C LEU A 93 -8.31 -11.61 0.25
N ASN A 94 -9.18 -11.60 -0.77
CA ASN A 94 -10.44 -12.37 -0.75
C ASN A 94 -10.20 -13.88 -0.66
N TYR A 95 -9.05 -14.35 -1.17
CA TYR A 95 -8.69 -15.77 -1.20
C TYR A 95 -7.74 -16.18 -0.05
N ALA A 96 -6.92 -15.25 0.43
CA ALA A 96 -5.95 -15.48 1.50
C ALA A 96 -6.48 -15.08 2.90
N SER A 97 -5.64 -15.21 3.92
CA SER A 97 -5.93 -14.77 5.30
C SER A 97 -5.18 -13.48 5.65
N ALA A 98 -5.63 -12.77 6.69
CA ALA A 98 -4.96 -11.59 7.23
C ALA A 98 -3.53 -11.90 7.76
N THR A 99 -3.29 -13.13 8.20
CA THR A 99 -1.96 -13.60 8.64
C THR A 99 -1.01 -13.72 7.44
N SER A 100 -1.46 -14.35 6.36
CA SER A 100 -0.69 -14.44 5.10
C SER A 100 -0.41 -13.06 4.51
N SER A 101 -1.41 -12.16 4.56
CA SER A 101 -1.28 -10.73 4.22
C SER A 101 -0.15 -10.04 4.98
N SER A 102 -0.10 -10.24 6.30
CA SER A 102 0.93 -9.65 7.16
C SER A 102 2.32 -10.20 6.85
N ALA A 103 2.44 -11.51 6.63
CA ALA A 103 3.70 -12.15 6.24
C ALA A 103 4.22 -11.62 4.89
N ILE A 104 3.35 -11.46 3.90
CA ILE A 104 3.69 -10.92 2.58
C ILE A 104 4.12 -9.45 2.67
N PHE A 105 3.60 -8.65 3.60
CA PHE A 105 4.12 -7.28 3.77
C PHE A 105 5.54 -7.22 4.36
N ASN A 106 5.95 -8.24 5.09
CA ASN A 106 7.29 -8.27 5.69
C ASN A 106 8.40 -8.53 4.66
N ILE A 107 8.08 -9.08 3.48
CA ILE A 107 9.05 -9.22 2.38
C ILE A 107 9.25 -7.93 1.56
N VAL A 108 8.37 -6.92 1.68
CA VAL A 108 8.48 -5.65 0.94
C VAL A 108 9.89 -5.02 1.00
N PRO A 109 10.51 -4.81 2.18
CA PRO A 109 11.85 -4.22 2.24
C PRO A 109 12.92 -5.10 1.58
N VAL A 110 12.79 -6.44 1.65
CA VAL A 110 13.73 -7.38 1.01
C VAL A 110 13.63 -7.28 -0.50
N VAL A 111 12.42 -7.33 -1.04
CA VAL A 111 12.17 -7.23 -2.48
C VAL A 111 12.61 -5.87 -3.02
N ALA A 112 12.29 -4.78 -2.31
CA ALA A 112 12.72 -3.43 -2.69
C ALA A 112 14.24 -3.31 -2.75
N PHE A 113 14.95 -3.91 -1.80
CA PHE A 113 16.41 -3.94 -1.80
C PHE A 113 16.98 -4.70 -3.00
N ILE A 114 16.47 -5.92 -3.26
CA ILE A 114 16.90 -6.73 -4.41
C ILE A 114 16.72 -5.95 -5.71
N LEU A 115 15.56 -5.31 -5.89
CA LEU A 115 15.27 -4.47 -7.04
C LEU A 115 16.23 -3.27 -7.12
N ALA A 116 16.52 -2.59 -6.01
CA ALA A 116 17.46 -1.47 -5.98
C ALA A 116 18.88 -1.88 -6.40
N VAL A 117 19.32 -3.09 -6.02
CA VAL A 117 20.60 -3.67 -6.47
C VAL A 117 20.55 -4.01 -7.96
N MET A 118 19.46 -4.64 -8.43
CA MET A 118 19.28 -4.99 -9.86
C MET A 118 19.31 -3.74 -10.76
N PHE A 119 18.64 -2.66 -10.34
CA PHE A 119 18.65 -1.37 -11.06
C PHE A 119 19.95 -0.57 -10.84
N ARG A 120 20.95 -1.13 -10.16
CA ARG A 120 22.23 -0.47 -9.81
C ARG A 120 22.06 0.85 -9.07
N MET A 121 20.93 1.04 -8.39
CA MET A 121 20.68 2.17 -7.50
C MET A 121 21.45 2.01 -6.18
N GLU A 122 21.75 0.78 -5.79
CA GLU A 122 22.62 0.47 -4.65
C GLU A 122 23.82 -0.40 -5.06
N THR A 123 25.00 -0.08 -4.52
CA THR A 123 26.22 -0.89 -4.71
C THR A 123 26.47 -1.76 -3.48
N LEU A 124 26.43 -3.09 -3.67
CA LEU A 124 26.75 -4.07 -2.63
C LEU A 124 28.27 -4.23 -2.52
N LYS A 125 28.91 -3.39 -1.70
CA LYS A 125 30.31 -3.60 -1.31
C LYS A 125 30.36 -4.58 -0.13
N LEU A 126 30.27 -5.89 -0.42
CA LEU A 126 30.25 -6.96 0.59
C LEU A 126 31.49 -6.98 1.52
N LYS A 127 32.61 -6.39 1.09
CA LYS A 127 33.82 -6.22 1.91
C LYS A 127 33.79 -5.01 2.86
N SER A 128 32.77 -4.14 2.76
CA SER A 128 32.62 -2.99 3.64
C SER A 128 31.66 -3.30 4.79
N VAL A 129 31.90 -2.72 5.97
CA VAL A 129 31.02 -2.84 7.14
C VAL A 129 29.57 -2.45 6.79
N HIS A 130 29.39 -1.43 5.95
CA HIS A 130 28.08 -0.98 5.50
C HIS A 130 27.39 -1.99 4.57
N GLY A 131 28.15 -2.67 3.70
CA GLY A 131 27.63 -3.74 2.85
C GLY A 131 27.31 -5.01 3.62
N MET A 132 28.11 -5.36 4.64
CA MET A 132 27.78 -6.47 5.55
C MET A 132 26.53 -6.17 6.37
N ALA A 133 26.35 -4.95 6.87
CA ALA A 133 25.15 -4.54 7.58
C ALA A 133 23.89 -4.59 6.70
N LYS A 134 24.02 -4.24 5.41
CA LYS A 134 22.95 -4.41 4.42
C LYS A 134 22.61 -5.89 4.20
N ALA A 135 23.62 -6.74 4.00
CA ALA A 135 23.44 -8.17 3.80
C ALA A 135 22.84 -8.87 5.04
N SER A 136 23.30 -8.52 6.24
CA SER A 136 22.75 -9.07 7.48
C SER A 136 21.31 -8.61 7.73
N GLY A 137 20.98 -7.36 7.40
CA GLY A 137 19.60 -6.86 7.42
C GLY A 137 18.67 -7.65 6.50
N ILE A 138 19.13 -8.01 5.31
CA ILE A 138 18.36 -8.87 4.37
C ILE A 138 18.15 -10.26 4.96
N LEU A 139 19.21 -10.90 5.46
CA LEU A 139 19.12 -12.23 6.08
C LEU A 139 18.20 -12.23 7.30
N LEU A 140 18.23 -11.16 8.10
CA LEU A 140 17.35 -10.99 9.24
C LEU A 140 15.90 -10.76 8.82
N CYS A 141 15.63 -10.01 7.75
CA CYS A 141 14.29 -9.88 7.19
C CYS A 141 13.77 -11.19 6.59
N ILE A 142 14.60 -11.96 5.88
CA ILE A 142 14.27 -13.29 5.38
C ILE A 142 13.97 -14.22 6.56
N GLY A 143 14.81 -14.20 7.60
CA GLY A 143 14.61 -14.96 8.83
C GLY A 143 13.31 -14.58 9.54
N GLY A 144 12.97 -13.30 9.61
CA GLY A 144 11.70 -12.82 10.18
C GLY A 144 10.47 -13.27 9.38
N VAL A 145 10.57 -13.29 8.05
CA VAL A 145 9.51 -13.80 7.16
C VAL A 145 9.33 -15.32 7.35
N VAL A 146 10.43 -16.07 7.39
CA VAL A 146 10.41 -17.53 7.61
C VAL A 146 9.87 -17.84 9.00
N ALA A 147 10.32 -17.14 10.04
CA ALA A 147 9.82 -17.31 11.40
C ALA A 147 8.32 -17.03 11.51
N LEU A 148 7.81 -15.97 10.86
CA LEU A 148 6.37 -15.67 10.83
C LEU A 148 5.56 -16.65 9.98
N ALA A 149 6.14 -17.17 8.89
CA ALA A 149 5.49 -18.20 8.07
C ALA A 149 5.39 -19.55 8.82
N LEU A 150 6.38 -19.85 9.66
CA LEU A 150 6.39 -21.03 10.54
C LEU A 150 5.63 -20.80 11.86
N TYR A 151 5.36 -19.55 12.22
CA TYR A 151 4.53 -19.20 13.38
C TYR A 151 3.06 -19.48 13.09
N GLN A 152 2.67 -20.74 13.25
CA GLN A 152 1.27 -21.14 13.41
C GLN A 152 0.79 -20.66 14.78
N GLY A 153 0.45 -19.37 14.89
CA GLY A 153 -0.28 -18.88 16.06
C GLY A 153 -1.58 -19.67 16.24
N PRO A 154 -2.00 -20.00 17.47
CA PRO A 154 -3.25 -20.71 17.69
C PRO A 154 -4.38 -19.93 17.03
N GLN A 155 -5.16 -20.62 16.19
CA GLN A 155 -6.45 -20.13 15.73
C GLN A 155 -7.19 -19.66 16.98
N LEU A 156 -7.39 -18.34 17.14
CA LEU A 156 -8.22 -17.82 18.20
C LEU A 156 -9.62 -18.32 17.90
N LYS A 157 -9.94 -19.50 18.45
CA LYS A 157 -11.31 -19.98 18.59
C LYS A 157 -12.03 -18.83 19.27
N SER A 158 -12.93 -18.20 18.51
CA SER A 158 -13.86 -17.20 18.98
C SER A 158 -14.30 -17.56 20.40
N LEU A 159 -13.90 -16.75 21.37
CA LEU A 159 -14.32 -16.86 22.77
C LEU A 159 -15.78 -16.41 22.92
N ASN A 160 -16.66 -16.86 22.02
CA ASN A 160 -18.11 -16.78 22.16
C ASN A 160 -18.64 -18.19 22.39
N HIS A 161 -18.28 -18.76 23.54
CA HIS A 161 -19.04 -19.86 24.13
C HIS A 161 -20.24 -19.27 24.88
N HIS A 162 -21.27 -18.87 24.14
CA HIS A 162 -22.64 -18.86 24.67
C HIS A 162 -23.40 -19.98 23.96
N PRO A 163 -23.59 -21.15 24.60
CA PRO A 163 -24.29 -22.26 24.01
C PRO A 163 -25.79 -22.07 24.28
N LEU A 164 -26.52 -21.34 23.43
CA LEU A 164 -27.98 -21.29 23.48
C LEU A 164 -28.55 -20.66 22.20
N LEU A 165 -28.43 -21.37 21.06
CA LEU A 165 -29.44 -21.40 20.00
C LEU A 165 -28.97 -22.33 18.87
N HIS A 166 -29.69 -23.45 18.74
CA HIS A 166 -29.63 -24.34 17.58
C HIS A 166 -30.02 -23.56 16.31
N SER A 167 -29.08 -23.33 15.40
CA SER A 167 -29.38 -23.16 13.97
C SER A 167 -28.24 -23.71 13.13
N THR A 168 -28.51 -24.85 12.47
CA THR A 168 -27.90 -25.35 11.23
C THR A 168 -26.43 -25.00 11.00
N GLY A 169 -25.55 -25.96 11.30
CA GLY A 169 -24.12 -25.87 11.05
C GLY A 169 -23.79 -25.58 9.59
N THR A 170 -23.35 -24.35 9.31
CA THR A 170 -22.51 -24.08 8.16
C THR A 170 -21.16 -24.73 8.42
N ALA A 171 -20.88 -25.80 7.66
CA ALA A 171 -19.54 -26.38 7.56
C ALA A 171 -18.53 -25.24 7.39
N VAL A 172 -17.51 -25.20 8.26
CA VAL A 172 -16.29 -24.45 8.00
C VAL A 172 -15.73 -25.04 6.72
N HIS A 173 -16.04 -24.41 5.58
CA HIS A 173 -15.54 -24.83 4.29
C HIS A 173 -14.01 -24.82 4.38
N ALA A 174 -13.41 -26.01 4.34
CA ALA A 174 -12.03 -26.17 3.94
C ALA A 174 -11.90 -25.43 2.60
N ARG A 175 -11.32 -24.22 2.62
CA ARG A 175 -11.13 -23.42 1.41
C ARG A 175 -10.34 -24.30 0.45
N PRO A 176 -10.78 -24.49 -0.81
CA PRO A 176 -10.05 -25.31 -1.77
C PRO A 176 -8.60 -24.82 -1.84
N GLU A 177 -7.62 -25.68 -1.60
CA GLU A 177 -6.19 -25.30 -1.52
C GLU A 177 -5.73 -24.49 -2.74
N LYS A 178 -6.31 -24.78 -3.92
CA LYS A 178 -6.07 -24.06 -5.19
C LYS A 178 -6.43 -22.57 -5.13
N ASN A 179 -7.50 -22.21 -4.41
CA ASN A 179 -7.94 -20.82 -4.27
C ASN A 179 -7.03 -20.05 -3.31
N TRP A 180 -6.58 -20.68 -2.23
CA TRP A 180 -5.65 -20.05 -1.29
C TRP A 180 -4.29 -19.76 -1.94
N ALA A 181 -3.72 -20.72 -2.67
CA ALA A 181 -2.45 -20.52 -3.38
C ALA A 181 -2.52 -19.38 -4.41
N LEU A 182 -3.65 -19.25 -5.13
CA LEU A 182 -3.91 -18.12 -6.03
C LEU A 182 -3.91 -16.79 -5.27
N GLY A 183 -4.54 -16.73 -4.09
CA GLY A 183 -4.51 -15.55 -3.22
C GLY A 183 -3.09 -15.12 -2.84
N ILE A 184 -2.27 -16.07 -2.38
CA ILE A 184 -0.86 -15.83 -2.04
C ILE A 184 -0.07 -15.32 -3.24
N PHE A 185 -0.26 -15.93 -4.41
CA PHE A 185 0.40 -15.52 -5.65
C PHE A 185 0.04 -14.07 -6.03
N LEU A 186 -1.25 -13.73 -6.08
CA LEU A 186 -1.72 -12.39 -6.44
C LEU A 186 -1.20 -11.33 -5.47
N MET A 187 -1.21 -11.61 -4.16
CA MET A 187 -0.71 -10.71 -3.14
C MET A 187 0.81 -10.54 -3.23
N THR A 188 1.55 -11.62 -3.45
CA THR A 188 3.01 -11.55 -3.63
C THR A 188 3.37 -10.73 -4.86
N ALA A 189 2.70 -10.98 -5.99
CA ALA A 189 2.89 -10.21 -7.22
C ALA A 189 2.61 -8.71 -6.99
N SER A 190 1.53 -8.38 -6.28
CA SER A 190 1.21 -6.99 -5.95
C SER A 190 2.29 -6.34 -5.07
N VAL A 191 2.87 -7.06 -4.10
CA VAL A 191 3.96 -6.54 -3.27
C VAL A 191 5.24 -6.32 -4.07
N VAL A 192 5.55 -7.21 -5.02
CA VAL A 192 6.71 -7.04 -5.93
C VAL A 192 6.52 -5.80 -6.80
N ILE A 193 5.32 -5.61 -7.37
CA ILE A 193 4.99 -4.43 -8.18
C ILE A 193 5.04 -3.15 -7.31
N TRP A 194 4.55 -3.20 -6.08
CA TRP A 194 4.65 -2.08 -5.14
C TRP A 194 6.10 -1.73 -4.84
N ALA A 195 6.93 -2.73 -4.53
CA ALA A 195 8.35 -2.55 -4.27
C ALA A 195 9.05 -1.92 -5.49
N LEU A 196 8.75 -2.39 -6.71
CA LEU A 196 9.25 -1.80 -7.95
C LEU A 196 8.87 -0.32 -8.07
N TRP A 197 7.61 0.02 -7.81
CA TRP A 197 7.17 1.42 -7.78
C TRP A 197 7.96 2.25 -6.76
N THR A 198 8.18 1.74 -5.54
CA THR A 198 8.95 2.48 -4.52
C THR A 198 10.39 2.75 -4.93
N VAL A 199 11.06 1.77 -5.57
CA VAL A 199 12.44 1.92 -6.04
C VAL A 199 12.52 2.95 -7.18
N GLN A 200 11.56 2.93 -8.09
CA GLN A 200 11.52 3.83 -9.24
C GLN A 200 11.08 5.26 -8.91
N GLN A 201 10.57 5.53 -7.71
CA GLN A 201 10.23 6.90 -7.29
C GLN A 201 11.45 7.83 -7.25
N GLY A 202 12.62 7.31 -6.87
CA GLY A 202 13.86 8.11 -6.86
C GLY A 202 14.21 8.67 -8.24
N PRO A 203 14.40 7.81 -9.26
CA PRO A 203 14.64 8.23 -10.64
C PRO A 203 13.53 9.13 -11.20
N LEU A 204 12.26 8.84 -10.91
CA LEU A 204 11.15 9.68 -11.37
C LEU A 204 11.23 11.10 -10.79
N LEU A 205 11.62 11.23 -9.52
CA LEU A 205 11.81 12.52 -8.86
C LEU A 205 13.07 13.27 -9.31
N LEU A 206 14.03 12.62 -9.99
CA LEU A 206 15.12 13.31 -10.66
C LEU A 206 14.63 13.99 -11.95
N GLU A 207 13.70 13.37 -12.67
CA GLU A 207 13.08 13.95 -13.87
C GLU A 207 11.99 14.99 -13.54
N TYR A 208 11.28 14.78 -12.44
CA TYR A 208 10.24 15.70 -11.95
C TYR A 208 10.43 16.02 -10.45
N PRO A 209 11.23 17.05 -10.11
CA PRO A 209 11.66 17.34 -8.73
C PRO A 209 10.54 17.80 -7.78
N SER A 210 9.32 18.02 -8.27
CA SER A 210 8.15 18.45 -7.50
C SER A 210 7.48 17.26 -6.80
N LYS A 211 7.92 16.96 -5.58
CA LYS A 211 7.50 15.77 -4.82
C LYS A 211 6.00 15.78 -4.51
N LEU A 212 5.43 16.93 -4.13
CA LEU A 212 4.03 17.02 -3.73
C LEU A 212 3.11 16.93 -4.94
N LEU A 213 3.45 17.63 -6.02
CA LEU A 213 2.73 17.61 -7.28
C LEU A 213 2.83 16.26 -7.98
N ASN A 214 4.01 15.64 -8.01
CA ASN A 214 4.19 14.28 -8.55
C ASN A 214 3.20 13.30 -7.89
N THR A 215 3.07 13.32 -6.57
CA THR A 215 2.13 12.42 -5.93
C THR A 215 0.68 12.84 -6.07
N THR A 216 0.39 14.14 -6.09
CA THR A 216 -0.96 14.62 -6.40
C THR A 216 -1.42 14.12 -7.78
N LEU A 217 -0.53 14.18 -8.77
CA LEU A 217 -0.75 13.63 -10.11
C LEU A 217 -0.94 12.11 -10.07
N GLN A 218 -0.09 11.38 -9.35
CA GLN A 218 -0.24 9.93 -9.21
C GLN A 218 -1.55 9.55 -8.51
N CYS A 219 -1.96 10.25 -7.45
CA CYS A 219 -3.25 10.04 -6.78
C CYS A 219 -4.42 10.34 -7.74
N THR A 220 -4.32 11.40 -8.52
CA THR A 220 -5.36 11.78 -9.50
C THR A 220 -5.49 10.72 -10.59
N PHE A 221 -4.38 10.30 -11.21
CA PHE A 221 -4.39 9.24 -12.22
C PHE A 221 -4.83 7.90 -11.64
N ALA A 222 -4.34 7.53 -10.47
CA ALA A 222 -4.76 6.30 -9.79
C ALA A 222 -6.26 6.34 -9.45
N SER A 223 -6.82 7.50 -9.12
CA SER A 223 -8.27 7.65 -8.91
C SER A 223 -9.04 7.39 -10.19
N VAL A 224 -8.64 7.99 -11.32
CA VAL A 224 -9.29 7.77 -12.62
C VAL A 224 -9.19 6.31 -13.05
N GLN A 225 -8.00 5.72 -12.93
CA GLN A 225 -7.77 4.32 -13.26
C GLN A 225 -8.58 3.38 -12.35
N SER A 226 -8.59 3.62 -11.04
CA SER A 226 -9.36 2.82 -10.08
C SER A 226 -10.86 2.97 -10.29
N PHE A 227 -11.33 4.14 -10.73
CA PHE A 227 -12.72 4.35 -11.11
C PHE A 227 -13.12 3.47 -12.30
N VAL A 228 -12.29 3.43 -13.34
CA VAL A 228 -12.52 2.54 -14.50
C VAL A 228 -12.52 1.08 -14.07
N ILE A 229 -11.57 0.65 -13.24
CA ILE A 229 -11.53 -0.72 -12.69
C ILE A 229 -12.81 -1.00 -11.86
N ALA A 230 -13.25 -0.06 -11.03
CA ALA A 230 -14.46 -0.17 -10.23
C ALA A 230 -15.72 -0.31 -11.09
N LEU A 231 -15.85 0.46 -12.17
CA LEU A 231 -16.99 0.34 -13.09
C LEU A 231 -17.03 -1.03 -13.78
N VAL A 232 -15.87 -1.60 -14.11
CA VAL A 232 -15.79 -2.91 -14.76
C VAL A 232 -16.11 -4.03 -13.77
N MET A 233 -15.56 -3.97 -12.56
CA MET A 233 -15.72 -5.01 -11.53
C MET A 233 -17.05 -4.93 -10.78
N GLU A 234 -17.58 -3.73 -10.58
CA GLU A 234 -18.74 -3.47 -9.75
C GLU A 234 -19.78 -2.66 -10.54
N ARG A 235 -20.52 -3.37 -11.39
CA ARG A 235 -21.56 -2.77 -12.24
C ARG A 235 -22.83 -2.39 -11.49
N ASP A 236 -23.02 -2.92 -10.29
CA ASP A 236 -24.16 -2.57 -9.45
C ASP A 236 -23.85 -1.33 -8.62
N PHE A 237 -24.50 -0.21 -8.97
CA PHE A 237 -24.38 1.08 -8.28
C PHE A 237 -24.86 1.06 -6.82
N SER A 238 -25.60 0.04 -6.40
CA SER A 238 -25.96 -0.12 -4.98
C SER A 238 -24.71 -0.33 -4.10
N ARG A 239 -23.69 -1.00 -4.63
CA ARG A 239 -22.42 -1.32 -3.97
C ARG A 239 -21.40 -0.18 -4.01
N TRP A 240 -21.74 0.91 -4.69
CA TRP A 240 -20.96 2.16 -4.68
C TRP A 240 -21.19 3.00 -3.43
N LYS A 241 -22.24 2.67 -2.66
CA LYS A 241 -22.49 3.29 -1.36
C LYS A 241 -21.44 2.78 -0.36
N LEU A 242 -20.67 3.71 0.20
CA LEU A 242 -19.80 3.44 1.32
C LEU A 242 -20.65 2.99 2.52
N ALA A 243 -20.38 1.81 3.07
CA ALA A 243 -21.29 1.11 3.99
C ALA A 243 -21.47 1.80 5.36
N GLY A 244 -20.60 2.76 5.72
CA GLY A 244 -20.69 3.43 7.02
C GLY A 244 -19.64 4.52 7.26
N GLY A 245 -19.73 5.17 8.42
CA GLY A 245 -18.83 6.25 8.84
C GLY A 245 -17.37 5.81 9.00
N MET A 246 -17.10 4.53 9.26
CA MET A 246 -15.74 4.01 9.39
C MET A 246 -14.99 4.01 8.06
N SER A 247 -15.68 3.73 6.94
CA SER A 247 -15.11 3.82 5.61
C SER A 247 -14.75 5.26 5.21
N LEU A 248 -15.62 6.23 5.55
CA LEU A 248 -15.36 7.66 5.36
C LEU A 248 -14.20 8.14 6.24
N PHE A 249 -14.15 7.71 7.50
CA PHE A 249 -13.05 8.02 8.41
C PHE A 249 -11.74 7.42 7.91
N ALA A 250 -11.72 6.16 7.45
CA ALA A 250 -10.54 5.52 6.91
C ALA A 250 -9.99 6.29 5.69
N VAL A 251 -10.88 6.71 4.79
CA VAL A 251 -10.53 7.50 3.61
C VAL A 251 -9.96 8.88 4.00
N LEU A 252 -10.61 9.59 4.93
CA LEU A 252 -10.16 10.91 5.42
C LEU A 252 -8.85 10.82 6.22
N PHE A 253 -8.72 9.84 7.10
CA PHE A 253 -7.51 9.57 7.88
C PHE A 253 -6.32 9.28 6.95
N THR A 254 -6.53 8.50 5.90
CA THR A 254 -5.50 8.20 4.90
C THR A 254 -5.02 9.47 4.19
N ALA A 255 -5.95 10.36 3.81
CA ALA A 255 -5.61 11.61 3.14
C ALA A 255 -4.90 12.62 4.07
N LEU A 256 -5.37 12.78 5.30
CA LEU A 256 -4.79 13.69 6.30
C LEU A 256 -3.37 13.28 6.71
N LEU A 257 -3.12 11.98 6.85
CA LEU A 257 -1.83 11.47 7.32
C LEU A 257 -0.76 11.39 6.25
N TRP A 258 -1.16 11.22 4.99
CA TRP A 258 -0.23 11.23 3.86
C TRP A 258 0.57 12.55 3.83
N ARG A 259 -0.06 13.68 4.18
CA ARG A 259 0.62 14.98 4.38
C ARG A 259 1.71 14.95 5.47
N ARG A 260 1.41 14.37 6.64
CA ARG A 260 2.30 14.43 7.81
C ARG A 260 3.58 13.62 7.62
N SER A 261 3.50 12.53 6.86
CA SER A 261 4.67 11.70 6.51
C SER A 261 5.73 12.45 5.67
N ARG A 262 5.35 13.52 4.95
CA ARG A 262 6.24 14.24 4.03
C ARG A 262 6.61 15.64 4.47
N THR A 263 5.82 16.29 5.34
CA THR A 263 6.20 17.58 5.95
C THR A 263 7.48 17.49 6.80
N THR A 264 7.80 16.33 7.36
CA THR A 264 9.03 16.12 8.14
C THR A 264 10.30 16.15 7.27
N CYS A 265 10.17 16.04 5.94
CA CYS A 265 11.28 16.23 4.99
C CYS A 265 11.42 17.68 4.49
N ARG A 266 10.57 18.63 4.93
CA ARG A 266 10.54 20.02 4.43
C ARG A 266 11.07 21.04 5.44
N SER A 267 11.62 20.62 6.58
CA SER A 267 12.28 21.49 7.56
C SER A 267 13.77 21.14 7.69
N GLY A 268 14.49 21.20 6.57
CA GLY A 268 15.93 21.04 6.49
C GLY A 268 16.44 21.73 5.24
#